data_AF-A0A1Y4F566-F1
#
_entry.id   AF-A0A1Y4F566-F1
#
_cell.length_a   1.000
_cell.length_b   1.000
_cell.length_c   1.000
_cell.angle_alpha   90.00
_cell.angle_beta   90.00
_cell.angle_gamma   90.00
#
_symmetry.space_group_name_H-M   'P 1'
#
loop_
_entity.id
_entity.type
_entity.pdbx_description
1 polymer ?
#
loop_
_entity_poly.entity_id
_entity_poly.type
_entity_poly.pdbx_seq_one_letter_code
_entity_poly.pdbx_strand_id
1 'polypeptide(L)'
;MSKILRNSFFSILFFLGFIWLHTFIRLNSYIDNDDMNVYLGKAVIAVLGTLFYYWCFTGILDSLDSLTDTNYRKSATFCDIVCVITIALLIIEITTGVVSIISEQEIRVFAITLSKRYIFDIFAALFFPVVVEMALKSIVNEKMSLRTTIWGIIPILLLSLLGFLFFLAMRNIWLIDLVVINISTVVVGTMKYIFPLQKIKKGNVVGCLILYALLNVLFLSFLAYDGTSFTEFMYGTEWPEYCEGARYIINHASLSGTSSTLLSSAYIHDWLINRNNYILQLLFYGGWIAVAGFILFMAVFLILLFRLLGLKNFRIHRYQLVYTASFTILSVRVIMGTLYSLTLLPCPISLPFGGTYSIITDSIVFGLILYGAWENYKYERLLTYTLVRASAFLNEEPAYHLWVKDENYEEEGVLERVLVKDSTDGVFCDVEWIYADDREFAVFIPVDNPNHQVFLLEQINKADWASVDEQEISEFVMKVFVSCRIPACMEVEDEKHEED
;
A
#
# COMPACT_ATOMS: atom_id res chain seq x y z
N MET A 1 11.65 -16.98 -12.55
CA MET A 1 10.95 -15.73 -12.16
C MET A 1 10.12 -16.01 -10.92
N SER A 2 10.36 -15.28 -9.82
CA SER A 2 9.56 -15.44 -8.58
C SER A 2 8.06 -15.22 -8.84
N LYS A 3 7.19 -15.92 -8.09
CA LYS A 3 5.73 -15.80 -8.18
C LYS A 3 5.28 -14.35 -7.96
N ILE A 4 5.94 -13.62 -7.05
CA ILE A 4 5.64 -12.21 -6.78
C ILE A 4 5.92 -11.35 -8.01
N LEU A 5 7.12 -11.45 -8.59
CA LEU A 5 7.51 -10.70 -9.80
C LEU A 5 6.53 -10.95 -10.96
N ARG A 6 6.11 -12.21 -11.16
CA ARG A 6 5.14 -12.55 -12.20
C ARG A 6 3.78 -11.90 -11.94
N ASN A 7 3.30 -11.90 -10.70
CA ASN A 7 2.05 -11.25 -10.34
C ASN A 7 2.15 -9.71 -10.48
N SER A 8 3.29 -9.11 -10.16
CA SER A 8 3.53 -7.67 -10.35
C SER A 8 3.47 -7.31 -11.83
N PHE A 9 4.13 -8.09 -12.68
CA PHE A 9 4.09 -7.91 -14.13
C PHE A 9 2.65 -7.97 -14.67
N PHE A 10 1.88 -8.99 -14.28
CA PHE A 10 0.48 -9.07 -14.70
C PHE A 10 -0.34 -7.88 -14.17
N SER A 11 -0.16 -7.47 -12.91
CA SER A 11 -0.88 -6.33 -12.35
C SER A 11 -0.61 -5.03 -13.09
N ILE A 12 0.62 -4.82 -13.57
CA ILE A 12 0.98 -3.69 -14.43
C ILE A 12 0.25 -3.77 -15.77
N LEU A 13 0.10 -4.95 -16.38
CA LEU A 13 -0.70 -5.10 -17.61
C LEU A 13 -2.17 -4.77 -17.38
N PHE A 14 -2.75 -5.14 -16.23
CA PHE A 14 -4.12 -4.74 -15.87
C PHE A 14 -4.22 -3.22 -15.70
N PHE A 15 -3.27 -2.59 -15.03
CA PHE A 15 -3.20 -1.13 -14.89
C PHE A 15 -3.16 -0.43 -16.27
N LEU A 16 -2.32 -0.90 -17.19
CA LEU A 16 -2.28 -0.39 -18.56
C LEU A 16 -3.61 -0.60 -19.29
N GLY A 17 -4.29 -1.72 -19.04
CA GLY A 17 -5.64 -1.99 -19.57
C GLY A 17 -6.69 -0.99 -19.06
N PHE A 18 -6.65 -0.60 -17.78
CA PHE A 18 -7.51 0.45 -17.24
C PHE A 18 -7.21 1.82 -17.86
N ILE A 19 -5.94 2.18 -18.02
CA ILE A 19 -5.55 3.44 -18.69
C ILE A 19 -6.09 3.44 -20.12
N TRP A 20 -5.88 2.36 -20.86
CA TRP A 20 -6.40 2.23 -22.22
C TRP A 20 -7.92 2.38 -22.27
N LEU A 21 -8.65 1.73 -21.35
CA LEU A 21 -10.11 1.85 -21.26
C LEU A 21 -10.55 3.28 -20.94
N HIS A 22 -9.87 3.96 -20.01
CA HIS A 22 -10.15 5.34 -19.69
C HIS A 22 -10.00 6.25 -20.92
N THR A 23 -8.89 6.10 -21.63
CA THR A 23 -8.59 6.87 -22.84
C THR A 23 -9.60 6.57 -23.95
N PHE A 24 -9.94 5.29 -24.16
CA PHE A 24 -10.94 4.89 -25.14
C PHE A 24 -12.30 5.54 -24.87
N ILE A 25 -12.75 5.55 -23.62
CA ILE A 25 -14.03 6.16 -23.25
C ILE A 25 -13.97 7.69 -23.41
N ARG A 26 -12.90 8.32 -22.95
CA ARG A 26 -12.69 9.77 -23.09
C ARG A 26 -12.80 10.22 -24.55
N LEU A 27 -12.12 9.53 -25.46
CA LEU A 27 -12.14 9.86 -26.90
C LEU A 27 -13.52 9.71 -27.54
N ASN A 28 -14.36 8.81 -27.04
CA ASN A 28 -15.67 8.54 -27.65
C ASN A 28 -16.83 9.28 -26.98
N SER A 29 -16.70 9.70 -25.71
CA SER A 29 -17.82 10.24 -24.92
C SER A 29 -17.64 11.68 -24.44
N TYR A 30 -16.50 12.33 -24.69
CA TYR A 30 -16.27 13.72 -24.29
C TYR A 30 -16.22 14.65 -25.50
N ILE A 31 -16.78 15.85 -25.33
CA ILE A 31 -16.80 16.89 -26.38
C ILE A 31 -15.41 17.54 -26.55
N ASP A 32 -14.64 17.62 -25.46
CA ASP A 32 -13.28 18.15 -25.49
C ASP A 32 -12.32 17.07 -26.02
N ASN A 33 -11.72 17.34 -27.19
CA ASN A 33 -10.63 16.56 -27.77
C ASN A 33 -9.34 16.77 -26.97
N ASP A 34 -9.24 16.16 -25.79
CA ASP A 34 -7.94 15.97 -25.15
C ASP A 34 -7.16 14.92 -25.95
N ASP A 35 -5.98 15.29 -26.45
CA ASP A 35 -5.09 14.37 -27.18
C ASP A 35 -4.78 13.11 -26.34
N MET A 36 -4.73 11.95 -27.01
CA MET A 36 -4.42 10.65 -26.40
C MET A 36 -3.15 10.68 -25.52
N ASN A 37 -2.18 11.53 -25.91
CA ASN A 37 -0.91 11.74 -25.22
C ASN A 37 -1.04 12.39 -23.84
N VAL A 38 -2.11 13.15 -23.58
CA VAL A 38 -2.32 13.84 -22.29
C VAL A 38 -2.57 12.85 -21.15
N TYR A 39 -3.28 11.75 -21.43
CA TYR A 39 -3.63 10.76 -20.41
C TYR A 39 -2.50 9.76 -20.15
N LEU A 40 -1.79 9.34 -21.21
CA LEU A 40 -0.54 8.60 -21.05
C LEU A 40 0.48 9.46 -20.29
N GLY A 41 0.57 10.76 -20.61
CA GLY A 41 1.36 11.74 -19.87
C GLY A 41 0.96 11.85 -18.40
N LYS A 42 -0.34 11.95 -18.07
CA LYS A 42 -0.84 11.96 -16.70
C LYS A 42 -0.54 10.66 -15.95
N ALA A 43 -0.65 9.50 -16.61
CA ALA A 43 -0.29 8.21 -16.01
C ALA A 43 1.22 8.09 -15.77
N VAL A 44 2.05 8.56 -16.71
CA VAL A 44 3.52 8.62 -16.54
C VAL A 44 3.90 9.62 -15.44
N ILE A 45 3.26 10.79 -15.39
CA ILE A 45 3.41 11.78 -14.31
C ILE A 45 2.94 11.20 -12.98
N ALA A 46 1.89 10.38 -12.96
CA ALA A 46 1.44 9.70 -11.75
C ALA A 46 2.43 8.61 -11.31
N VAL A 47 3.02 7.84 -12.24
CA VAL A 47 4.08 6.86 -11.94
C VAL A 47 5.35 7.54 -11.45
N LEU A 48 5.81 8.58 -12.14
CA LEU A 48 6.93 9.44 -11.71
C LEU A 48 6.63 10.15 -10.39
N GLY A 49 5.38 10.59 -10.22
CA GLY A 49 4.84 11.17 -9.00
C GLY A 49 4.79 10.16 -7.87
N THR A 50 4.58 8.87 -8.16
CA THR A 50 4.63 7.79 -7.17
C THR A 50 6.07 7.47 -6.79
N LEU A 51 7.03 7.57 -7.71
CA LEU A 51 8.48 7.46 -7.43
C LEU A 51 9.01 8.67 -6.65
N PHE A 52 8.56 9.88 -6.98
CA PHE A 52 8.88 11.11 -6.25
C PHE A 52 8.22 11.10 -4.87
N TYR A 53 6.95 10.68 -4.81
CA TYR A 53 6.23 10.49 -3.57
C TYR A 53 6.91 9.43 -2.72
N TYR A 54 7.39 8.33 -3.31
CA TYR A 54 8.21 7.32 -2.64
C TYR A 54 9.49 7.93 -2.05
N TRP A 55 10.20 8.77 -2.79
CA TRP A 55 11.40 9.44 -2.29
C TRP A 55 11.11 10.41 -1.13
N CYS A 56 10.01 11.16 -1.23
CA CYS A 56 9.52 11.96 -0.11
C CYS A 56 9.00 11.09 1.04
N PHE A 57 8.41 9.94 0.74
CA PHE A 57 7.77 9.01 1.67
C PHE A 57 8.80 8.29 2.53
N THR A 58 9.91 7.80 1.95
CA THR A 58 11.04 7.25 2.73
C THR A 58 11.69 8.31 3.59
N GLY A 59 11.90 9.53 3.07
CA GLY A 59 12.46 10.62 3.89
C GLY A 59 11.53 11.06 5.04
N ILE A 60 10.23 11.10 4.81
CA ILE A 60 9.23 11.47 5.82
C ILE A 60 9.02 10.32 6.81
N LEU A 61 9.00 9.06 6.37
CA LEU A 61 8.88 7.94 7.29
C LEU A 61 10.13 7.69 8.10
N ASP A 62 11.33 7.78 7.53
CA ASP A 62 12.56 7.61 8.30
C ASP A 62 12.69 8.70 9.37
N SER A 63 12.23 9.93 9.07
CA SER A 63 12.17 11.03 10.05
C SER A 63 11.05 10.85 11.08
N LEU A 64 9.86 10.38 10.69
CA LEU A 64 8.81 10.00 11.63
C LEU A 64 9.22 8.79 12.48
N ASP A 65 9.95 7.83 11.91
CA ASP A 65 10.45 6.65 12.58
C ASP A 65 11.58 7.01 13.57
N SER A 66 12.40 8.02 13.28
CA SER A 66 13.33 8.58 14.28
C SER A 66 12.59 9.16 15.50
N LEU A 67 11.34 9.60 15.34
CA LEU A 67 10.45 10.00 16.43
C LEU A 67 9.77 8.79 17.11
N THR A 68 9.74 7.62 16.47
CA THR A 68 9.13 6.37 16.96
C THR A 68 10.00 5.53 17.90
N ASP A 69 11.17 5.99 18.34
CA ASP A 69 11.90 5.30 19.41
C ASP A 69 11.05 5.38 20.71
N THR A 70 10.24 4.33 20.95
CA THR A 70 8.84 4.43 21.40
C THR A 70 8.68 4.76 22.88
N ASN A 71 7.96 5.84 23.17
CA ASN A 71 7.30 6.10 24.45
C ASN A 71 5.92 6.73 24.13
N TYR A 72 4.86 6.32 24.84
CA TYR A 72 3.50 6.87 24.70
C TYR A 72 3.48 8.40 24.75
N ARG A 73 4.44 9.02 25.46
CA ARG A 73 4.61 10.47 25.53
C ARG A 73 4.95 11.10 24.17
N LYS A 74 5.84 10.50 23.38
CA LYS A 74 6.21 11.05 22.06
C LYS A 74 5.03 10.93 21.07
N SER A 75 4.31 9.81 21.08
CA SER A 75 3.09 9.63 20.28
C SER A 75 2.02 10.65 20.67
N ALA A 76 1.83 10.90 21.97
CA ALA A 76 0.92 11.93 22.46
C ALA A 76 1.35 13.34 22.03
N THR A 77 2.65 13.66 22.16
CA THR A 77 3.20 14.97 21.75
C THR A 77 3.03 15.22 20.24
N PHE A 78 3.23 14.22 19.39
CA PHE A 78 2.97 14.34 17.96
C PHE A 78 1.50 14.68 17.69
N CYS A 79 0.58 13.96 18.34
CA CYS A 79 -0.84 14.24 18.21
C CYS A 79 -1.23 15.62 18.75
N ASP A 80 -0.67 16.04 19.89
CA ASP A 80 -0.90 17.37 20.45
C ASP A 80 -0.43 18.47 19.48
N ILE A 81 0.73 18.29 18.84
CA ILE A 81 1.24 19.21 17.81
C ILE A 81 0.28 19.27 16.61
N VAL A 82 -0.15 18.12 16.09
CA VAL A 82 -1.12 18.07 14.97
C VAL A 82 -2.44 18.75 15.36
N CYS A 83 -2.89 18.57 16.60
CA CYS A 83 -4.09 19.19 17.13
C CYS A 83 -3.96 20.72 17.19
N VAL A 84 -2.85 21.21 17.75
CA VAL A 84 -2.54 22.64 17.86
C VAL A 84 -2.43 23.27 16.48
N ILE A 85 -1.76 22.62 15.54
CA ILE A 85 -1.65 23.07 14.15
C ILE A 85 -3.05 23.15 13.53
N THR A 86 -3.89 22.13 13.69
CA THR A 86 -5.24 22.15 13.11
C THR A 86 -6.10 23.27 13.69
N ILE A 87 -6.04 23.49 15.01
CA ILE A 87 -6.75 24.59 15.66
C ILE A 87 -6.22 25.94 15.15
N ALA A 88 -4.91 26.11 15.03
CA ALA A 88 -4.31 27.32 14.49
C ALA A 88 -4.76 27.59 13.04
N LEU A 89 -4.79 26.56 12.20
CA LEU A 89 -5.28 26.65 10.82
C LEU A 89 -6.77 27.04 10.77
N LEU A 90 -7.60 26.46 11.64
CA LEU A 90 -9.02 26.80 11.74
C LEU A 90 -9.22 28.25 12.20
N ILE A 91 -8.43 28.74 13.15
CA ILE A 91 -8.45 30.14 13.59
C ILE A 91 -8.03 31.07 12.43
N ILE A 92 -6.96 30.73 11.70
CA ILE A 92 -6.49 31.51 10.54
C ILE A 92 -7.58 31.58 9.46
N GLU A 93 -8.24 30.45 9.20
CA GLU A 93 -9.33 30.38 8.22
C GLU A 93 -10.50 31.29 8.59
N ILE A 94 -10.95 31.24 9.85
CA ILE A 94 -12.04 32.09 10.35
C ILE A 94 -11.66 33.58 10.36
N THR A 95 -10.39 33.91 10.67
CA THR A 95 -9.96 35.30 10.86
C THR A 95 -9.55 36.01 9.58
N THR A 96 -8.93 35.31 8.63
CA THR A 96 -8.35 35.95 7.45
C THR A 96 -9.22 35.81 6.20
N GLY A 97 -9.94 34.69 6.03
CA GLY A 97 -10.64 34.37 4.79
C GLY A 97 -9.73 34.19 3.56
N VAL A 98 -8.40 34.34 3.71
CA VAL A 98 -7.39 34.17 2.64
C VAL A 98 -6.90 32.73 2.56
N VAL A 99 -7.05 32.00 3.66
CA VAL A 99 -6.72 30.58 3.78
C VAL A 99 -8.02 29.82 4.03
N SER A 100 -8.32 28.82 3.21
CA SER A 100 -9.42 27.89 3.45
C SER A 100 -8.89 26.47 3.38
N ILE A 101 -8.99 25.73 4.48
CA ILE A 101 -8.45 24.38 4.61
C ILE A 101 -9.56 23.41 5.00
N ILE A 102 -10.55 23.83 5.78
CA ILE A 102 -11.58 22.95 6.35
C ILE A 102 -12.93 23.17 5.66
N SER A 103 -13.33 24.42 5.40
CA SER A 103 -14.69 24.77 4.93
C SER A 103 -14.97 24.52 3.44
N GLU A 104 -13.95 24.52 2.59
CA GLU A 104 -14.12 24.38 1.14
C GLU A 104 -13.73 22.98 0.60
N GLN A 105 -14.16 22.65 -0.62
CA GLN A 105 -13.72 21.43 -1.32
C GLN A 105 -12.27 21.52 -1.82
N GLU A 106 -11.71 22.72 -1.83
CA GLU A 106 -10.35 23.02 -2.21
C GLU A 106 -9.60 23.61 -1.02
N ILE A 107 -8.32 23.28 -0.92
CA ILE A 107 -7.40 23.93 -0.01
C ILE A 107 -6.90 25.17 -0.72
N ARG A 108 -7.23 26.33 -0.16
CA ARG A 108 -6.76 27.63 -0.62
C ARG A 108 -5.74 28.15 0.37
N VAL A 109 -4.54 28.42 -0.12
CA VAL A 109 -3.48 29.11 0.63
C VAL A 109 -2.97 30.24 -0.24
N PHE A 110 -3.42 31.46 0.05
CA PHE A 110 -3.15 32.64 -0.78
C PHE A 110 -3.61 32.43 -2.23
N ALA A 111 -2.67 32.34 -3.18
CA ALA A 111 -2.95 32.16 -4.61
C ALA A 111 -2.96 30.68 -5.05
N ILE A 112 -2.62 29.74 -4.16
CA ILE A 112 -2.55 28.31 -4.47
C ILE A 112 -3.88 27.68 -4.10
N THR A 113 -4.53 27.02 -5.07
CA THR A 113 -5.72 26.18 -4.86
C THR A 113 -5.39 24.72 -5.18
N LEU A 114 -5.75 23.82 -4.27
CA LEU A 114 -5.54 22.39 -4.42
C LEU A 114 -6.80 21.63 -4.02
N SER A 115 -7.37 20.84 -4.93
CA SER A 115 -8.54 20.04 -4.61
C SER A 115 -8.24 19.00 -3.51
N LYS A 116 -9.10 18.93 -2.48
CA LYS A 116 -8.99 17.93 -1.40
C LYS A 116 -9.04 16.49 -1.90
N ARG A 117 -9.60 16.26 -3.10
CA ARG A 117 -9.66 14.95 -3.76
C ARG A 117 -8.26 14.34 -3.97
N TYR A 118 -7.24 15.16 -4.20
CA TYR A 118 -5.86 14.67 -4.36
C TYR A 118 -5.23 14.22 -3.04
N ILE A 119 -5.68 14.79 -1.92
CA ILE A 119 -5.13 14.50 -0.58
C ILE A 119 -5.88 13.36 0.10
N PHE A 120 -7.14 13.11 -0.28
CA PHE A 120 -7.97 12.10 0.35
C PHE A 120 -7.31 10.71 0.40
N ASP A 121 -6.86 10.19 -0.75
CA ASP A 121 -6.21 8.87 -0.80
C ASP A 121 -4.87 8.87 -0.08
N ILE A 122 -4.13 9.99 -0.10
CA ILE A 122 -2.89 10.14 0.67
C ILE A 122 -3.18 10.04 2.17
N PHE A 123 -4.21 10.73 2.65
CA PHE A 123 -4.60 10.66 4.05
C PHE A 123 -5.01 9.23 4.44
N ALA A 124 -5.89 8.61 3.64
CA ALA A 124 -6.51 7.33 3.97
C ALA A 124 -5.56 6.12 3.77
N ALA A 125 -4.70 6.15 2.74
CA ALA A 125 -3.76 5.07 2.45
C ALA A 125 -2.45 5.20 3.24
N LEU A 126 -2.07 6.43 3.62
CA LEU A 126 -0.75 6.71 4.16
C LEU A 126 -0.80 7.22 5.61
N PHE A 127 -1.33 8.42 5.80
CA PHE A 127 -1.17 9.16 7.05
C PHE A 127 -1.91 8.47 8.18
N PHE A 128 -3.15 8.04 7.93
CA PHE A 128 -3.96 7.35 8.91
C PHE A 128 -3.37 5.97 9.30
N PRO A 129 -3.02 5.07 8.36
CA PRO A 129 -2.37 3.80 8.70
C PRO A 129 -1.06 3.94 9.49
N VAL A 130 -0.20 4.90 9.14
CA VAL A 130 1.07 5.12 9.86
C VAL A 130 0.82 5.54 11.31
N VAL A 131 -0.14 6.43 11.56
CA VAL A 131 -0.48 6.84 12.94
C VAL A 131 -1.10 5.70 13.73
N VAL A 132 -1.99 4.90 13.11
CA VAL A 132 -2.54 3.69 13.73
C VAL A 132 -1.42 2.72 14.09
N GLU A 133 -0.47 2.50 13.19
CA GLU A 133 0.69 1.63 13.44
C GLU A 133 1.52 2.10 14.63
N MET A 134 1.90 3.38 14.66
CA MET A 134 2.66 3.98 15.76
C MET A 134 1.93 3.84 17.10
N ALA A 135 0.63 4.13 17.13
CA ALA A 135 -0.20 4.03 18.32
C ALA A 135 -0.27 2.60 18.85
N LEU A 136 -0.51 1.62 17.97
CA LEU A 136 -0.62 0.21 18.35
C LEU A 136 0.73 -0.35 18.82
N LYS A 137 1.83 -0.04 18.13
CA LYS A 137 3.18 -0.42 18.57
C LYS A 137 3.51 0.13 19.95
N SER A 138 3.20 1.40 20.22
CA SER A 138 3.40 2.00 21.55
C SER A 138 2.60 1.28 22.64
N ILE A 139 1.36 0.87 22.36
CA ILE A 139 0.54 0.10 23.30
C ILE A 139 1.18 -1.27 23.59
N VAL A 140 1.68 -1.96 22.56
CA VAL A 140 2.31 -3.29 22.69
C VAL A 140 3.63 -3.21 23.44
N ASN A 141 4.51 -2.27 23.07
CA ASN A 141 5.84 -2.11 23.68
C ASN A 141 5.76 -1.83 25.19
N GLU A 142 4.72 -1.13 25.64
CA GLU A 142 4.51 -0.82 27.05
C GLU A 142 3.55 -1.78 27.76
N LYS A 143 3.51 -3.04 27.30
CA LYS A 143 2.80 -4.16 27.94
C LYS A 143 1.30 -3.87 28.23
N MET A 144 0.65 -3.05 27.40
CA MET A 144 -0.79 -2.76 27.50
C MET A 144 -1.25 -2.20 28.86
N SER A 145 -0.44 -1.37 29.51
CA SER A 145 -0.92 -0.65 30.71
C SER A 145 -2.19 0.18 30.41
N LEU A 146 -3.06 0.39 31.39
CA LEU A 146 -4.27 1.20 31.20
C LEU A 146 -3.94 2.59 30.66
N ARG A 147 -2.89 3.20 31.20
CA ARG A 147 -2.41 4.53 30.78
C ARG A 147 -2.01 4.53 29.31
N THR A 148 -1.19 3.58 28.89
CA THR A 148 -0.67 3.52 27.51
C THR A 148 -1.75 3.17 26.51
N THR A 149 -2.70 2.32 26.91
CA THR A 149 -3.90 2.01 26.11
C THR A 149 -4.72 3.28 25.84
N ILE A 150 -4.98 4.10 26.87
CA ILE A 150 -5.70 5.37 26.70
C ILE A 150 -4.92 6.31 25.77
N TRP A 151 -3.62 6.50 26.05
CA TRP A 151 -2.78 7.42 25.27
C TRP A 151 -2.52 6.96 23.83
N GLY A 152 -2.62 5.67 23.53
CA GLY A 152 -2.56 5.16 22.16
C GLY A 152 -3.89 5.22 21.41
N ILE A 153 -5.03 5.07 22.11
CA ILE A 153 -6.36 5.19 21.50
C ILE A 153 -6.68 6.65 21.12
N ILE A 154 -6.28 7.63 21.94
CA ILE A 154 -6.52 9.06 21.68
C ILE A 154 -6.05 9.50 20.29
N PRO A 155 -4.81 9.23 19.84
CA PRO A 155 -4.33 9.47 18.49
C PRO A 155 -5.25 8.95 17.38
N ILE A 156 -5.71 7.70 17.50
CA ILE A 156 -6.55 7.05 16.49
C ILE A 156 -7.90 7.77 16.40
N LEU A 157 -8.51 8.06 17.56
CA LEU A 157 -9.80 8.77 17.64
C LEU A 157 -9.69 10.20 17.11
N LEU A 158 -8.66 10.91 17.55
CA LEU A 158 -8.41 12.30 17.16
C LEU A 158 -8.17 12.41 15.67
N LEU A 159 -7.33 11.53 15.10
CA LEU A 159 -7.05 11.57 13.67
C LEU A 159 -8.27 11.17 12.83
N SER A 160 -9.09 10.24 13.31
CA SER A 160 -10.38 9.92 12.67
C SER A 160 -11.30 11.14 12.63
N LEU A 161 -11.40 11.88 13.74
CA LEU A 161 -12.17 13.12 13.83
C LEU A 161 -11.60 14.22 12.93
N LEU A 162 -10.28 14.41 12.93
CA LEU A 162 -9.60 15.39 12.09
C LEU A 162 -9.82 15.11 10.61
N GLY A 163 -9.70 13.84 10.18
CA GLY A 163 -10.02 13.43 8.82
C GLY A 163 -11.47 13.75 8.45
N PHE A 164 -12.41 13.44 9.35
CA PHE A 164 -13.82 13.74 9.14
C PHE A 164 -14.08 15.25 8.97
N LEU A 165 -13.51 16.08 9.85
CA LEU A 165 -13.64 17.54 9.79
C LEU A 165 -12.99 18.11 8.52
N PHE A 166 -11.78 17.65 8.19
CA PHE A 166 -11.03 18.13 7.04
C PHE A 166 -11.76 17.85 5.72
N PHE A 167 -12.41 16.70 5.61
CA PHE A 167 -13.15 16.28 4.42
C PHE A 167 -14.66 16.60 4.50
N LEU A 168 -15.12 17.28 5.56
CA LEU A 168 -16.54 17.58 5.78
C LEU A 168 -17.19 18.35 4.62
N ALA A 169 -16.43 19.27 4.01
CA ALA A 169 -16.87 20.07 2.87
C ALA A 169 -17.03 19.27 1.57
N MET A 170 -16.50 18.04 1.50
CA MET A 170 -16.68 17.15 0.36
C MET A 170 -18.05 16.47 0.40
N ARG A 171 -18.48 15.89 -0.74
CA ARG A 171 -19.73 15.11 -0.77
C ARG A 171 -19.66 13.97 0.26
N ASN A 172 -20.79 13.68 0.91
CA ASN A 172 -20.94 12.66 1.96
C ASN A 172 -20.33 11.30 1.61
N ILE A 173 -20.30 10.96 0.32
CA ILE A 173 -19.68 9.73 -0.19
C ILE A 173 -18.21 9.55 0.24
N TRP A 174 -17.42 10.62 0.20
CA TRP A 174 -16.00 10.57 0.57
C TRP A 174 -15.83 10.29 2.06
N LEU A 175 -16.75 10.76 2.90
CA LEU A 175 -16.73 10.51 4.33
C LEU A 175 -17.10 9.06 4.65
N ILE A 176 -17.99 8.45 3.88
CA ILE A 176 -18.33 7.03 4.02
C ILE A 176 -17.14 6.16 3.62
N ASP A 177 -16.50 6.47 2.49
CA ASP A 177 -15.25 5.79 2.08
C ASP A 177 -14.20 5.90 3.18
N LEU A 178 -14.02 7.09 3.76
CA LEU A 178 -13.09 7.32 4.86
C LEU A 178 -13.41 6.46 6.08
N VAL A 179 -14.68 6.35 6.46
CA VAL A 179 -15.12 5.51 7.58
C VAL A 179 -14.80 4.04 7.33
N VAL A 180 -15.07 3.53 6.14
CA VAL A 180 -14.78 2.13 5.77
C VAL A 180 -13.28 1.86 5.82
N ILE A 181 -12.46 2.76 5.26
CA ILE A 181 -11.00 2.61 5.24
C ILE A 181 -10.43 2.71 6.66
N ASN A 182 -10.89 3.66 7.47
CA ASN A 182 -10.43 3.82 8.85
C ASN A 182 -10.76 2.59 9.72
N ILE A 183 -12.00 2.09 9.65
CA ILE A 183 -12.41 0.87 10.36
C ILE A 183 -11.55 -0.31 9.90
N SER A 184 -11.40 -0.52 8.60
CA SER A 184 -10.57 -1.59 8.05
C SER A 184 -9.13 -1.50 8.56
N THR A 185 -8.54 -0.30 8.56
CA THR A 185 -7.16 -0.07 8.97
C THR A 185 -6.95 -0.39 10.45
N VAL A 186 -7.85 0.08 11.32
CA VAL A 186 -7.77 -0.21 12.77
C VAL A 186 -7.98 -1.69 13.06
N VAL A 187 -8.92 -2.35 12.36
CA VAL A 187 -9.14 -3.80 12.49
C VAL A 187 -7.88 -4.58 12.08
N VAL A 188 -7.31 -4.28 10.91
CA VAL A 188 -6.09 -4.95 10.40
C VAL A 188 -4.90 -4.69 11.32
N GLY A 189 -4.70 -3.45 11.77
CA GLY A 189 -3.65 -3.11 12.73
C GLY A 189 -3.78 -3.87 14.04
N THR A 190 -5.00 -3.96 14.57
CA THR A 190 -5.29 -4.72 15.79
C THR A 190 -5.01 -6.21 15.58
N MET A 191 -5.39 -6.77 14.42
CA MET A 191 -5.06 -8.15 14.05
C MET A 191 -3.55 -8.40 13.95
N LYS A 192 -2.78 -7.42 13.48
CA LYS A 192 -1.32 -7.50 13.36
C LYS A 192 -0.63 -7.45 14.71
N TYR A 193 -0.93 -6.44 15.54
CA TYR A 193 -0.15 -6.16 16.74
C TYR A 193 -0.77 -6.70 18.04
N ILE A 194 -2.10 -6.65 18.16
CA ILE A 194 -2.78 -6.92 19.44
C ILE A 194 -3.23 -8.38 19.55
N PHE A 195 -3.92 -8.92 18.54
CA PHE A 195 -4.46 -10.29 18.56
C PHE A 195 -3.44 -11.40 18.81
N PRO A 196 -2.17 -11.29 18.35
CA PRO A 196 -1.15 -12.30 18.64
C PRO A 196 -0.75 -12.42 20.11
N LEU A 197 -1.01 -11.38 20.92
CA LEU A 197 -0.62 -11.37 22.33
C LEU A 197 -1.43 -12.40 23.12
N GLN A 198 -0.74 -13.27 23.86
CA GLN A 198 -1.39 -14.37 24.58
C GLN A 198 -2.18 -13.91 25.81
N LYS A 199 -1.76 -12.81 26.45
CA LYS A 199 -2.28 -12.34 27.75
C LYS A 199 -3.55 -11.48 27.66
N ILE A 200 -4.11 -11.26 26.46
CA ILE A 200 -5.25 -10.35 26.25
C ILE A 200 -6.60 -11.08 26.16
N LYS A 201 -7.65 -10.46 26.73
CA LYS A 201 -9.04 -10.91 26.55
C LYS A 201 -9.57 -10.45 25.19
N LYS A 202 -9.53 -11.32 24.19
CA LYS A 202 -9.95 -11.03 22.80
C LYS A 202 -11.37 -10.42 22.69
N GLY A 203 -12.30 -10.81 23.57
CA GLY A 203 -13.64 -10.23 23.62
C GLY A 203 -13.66 -8.72 23.88
N ASN A 204 -12.79 -8.22 24.76
CA ASN A 204 -12.71 -6.78 25.04
C ASN A 204 -12.17 -6.02 23.82
N VAL A 205 -11.18 -6.59 23.13
CA VAL A 205 -10.62 -6.01 21.90
C VAL A 205 -11.68 -5.90 20.82
N VAL A 206 -12.48 -6.95 20.62
CA VAL A 206 -13.61 -6.92 19.68
C VAL A 206 -14.65 -5.86 20.10
N GLY A 207 -14.97 -5.75 21.39
CA GLY A 207 -15.84 -4.71 21.92
C GLY A 207 -15.35 -3.29 21.60
N CYS A 208 -14.05 -3.03 21.78
CA CYS A 208 -13.44 -1.74 21.42
C CYS A 208 -13.51 -1.46 19.92
N LEU A 209 -13.29 -2.46 19.06
CA LEU A 209 -13.43 -2.31 17.62
C LEU A 209 -14.87 -1.99 17.20
N ILE A 210 -15.85 -2.63 17.82
CA ILE A 210 -17.28 -2.33 17.60
C ILE A 210 -17.59 -0.90 18.06
N LEU A 211 -17.10 -0.48 19.23
CA LEU A 211 -17.29 0.88 19.73
C LEU A 211 -16.67 1.93 18.79
N TYR A 212 -15.47 1.65 18.26
CA TYR A 212 -14.82 2.51 17.28
C TYR A 212 -15.63 2.61 15.98
N ALA A 213 -16.15 1.49 15.48
CA ALA A 213 -17.02 1.49 14.30
C ALA A 213 -18.31 2.32 14.55
N LEU A 214 -18.95 2.13 15.71
CA LEU A 214 -20.14 2.90 16.09
C LEU A 214 -19.83 4.41 16.20
N LEU A 215 -18.67 4.78 16.72
CA LEU A 215 -18.25 6.18 16.78
C LEU A 215 -18.08 6.80 15.39
N ASN A 216 -17.49 6.07 14.45
CA ASN A 216 -17.36 6.54 13.06
C ASN A 216 -18.73 6.68 12.37
N VAL A 217 -19.68 5.77 12.64
CA VAL A 217 -21.06 5.90 12.17
C VAL A 217 -21.76 7.11 12.81
N LEU A 218 -21.49 7.37 14.08
CA LEU A 218 -21.99 8.57 14.77
C LEU A 218 -21.41 9.86 14.18
N PHE A 219 -20.15 9.89 13.76
CA PHE A 219 -19.59 11.04 13.03
C PHE A 219 -20.37 11.31 11.73
N LEU A 220 -20.74 10.27 10.97
CA LEU A 220 -21.59 10.43 9.79
C LEU A 220 -22.96 11.02 10.12
N SER A 221 -23.52 10.74 11.30
CA SER A 221 -24.83 11.27 11.71
C SER A 221 -24.86 12.78 11.97
N PHE A 222 -23.70 13.43 12.14
CA PHE A 222 -23.60 14.90 12.28
C PHE A 222 -23.67 15.65 10.94
N LEU A 223 -23.67 14.95 9.79
CA LEU A 223 -23.94 15.53 8.48
C LEU A 223 -25.44 15.83 8.39
N ALA A 224 -25.81 17.12 8.35
CA ALA A 224 -27.17 17.62 8.50
C ALA A 224 -28.23 16.82 7.71
N TYR A 225 -29.23 16.33 8.44
CA TYR A 225 -30.40 15.57 7.96
C TYR A 225 -31.63 16.48 7.94
N ASP A 226 -31.59 17.62 7.26
CA ASP A 226 -32.79 18.46 7.13
C ASP A 226 -33.67 17.93 5.99
N GLY A 227 -34.48 16.92 6.31
CA GLY A 227 -35.61 16.47 5.50
C GLY A 227 -35.28 15.75 4.18
N THR A 228 -34.01 15.44 3.92
CA THR A 228 -33.59 14.75 2.68
C THR A 228 -33.67 13.23 2.82
N SER A 229 -34.04 12.57 1.72
CA SER A 229 -34.02 11.10 1.62
C SER A 229 -32.58 10.56 1.63
N PHE A 230 -32.38 9.29 2.00
CA PHE A 230 -31.05 8.64 1.96
C PHE A 230 -30.37 8.76 0.58
N THR A 231 -31.14 8.67 -0.50
CA THR A 231 -30.62 8.85 -1.88
C THR A 231 -30.15 10.27 -2.15
N GLU A 232 -30.88 11.27 -1.65
CA GLU A 232 -30.48 12.68 -1.76
C GLU A 232 -29.26 12.98 -0.90
N PHE A 233 -29.14 12.34 0.27
CA PHE A 233 -27.97 12.45 1.12
C PHE A 233 -26.71 11.86 0.46
N MET A 234 -26.85 10.69 -0.17
CA MET A 234 -25.71 9.94 -0.72
C MET A 234 -25.26 10.45 -2.10
N TYR A 235 -26.23 10.77 -2.96
CA TYR A 235 -25.98 11.15 -4.36
C TYR A 235 -26.46 12.58 -4.66
N GLY A 236 -27.50 13.06 -4.00
CA GLY A 236 -28.16 14.33 -4.34
C GLY A 236 -29.50 14.10 -5.03
N THR A 237 -30.21 15.19 -5.33
CA THR A 237 -31.55 15.20 -5.92
C THR A 237 -31.61 14.63 -7.34
N GLU A 238 -30.47 14.52 -8.03
CA GLU A 238 -30.34 14.02 -9.40
C GLU A 238 -30.30 12.47 -9.51
N TRP A 239 -30.38 11.75 -8.39
CA TRP A 239 -30.32 10.28 -8.40
C TRP A 239 -31.41 9.60 -9.25
N PRO A 240 -32.69 10.03 -9.20
CA PRO A 240 -33.73 9.44 -10.04
C PRO A 240 -33.45 9.61 -11.54
N GLU A 241 -32.98 10.79 -11.95
CA GLU A 241 -32.62 11.09 -13.34
C GLU A 241 -31.42 10.25 -13.81
N TYR A 242 -30.42 10.07 -12.95
CA TYR A 242 -29.32 9.15 -13.22
C TYR A 242 -29.82 7.71 -13.41
N CYS A 243 -30.72 7.24 -12.54
CA CYS A 243 -31.29 5.91 -12.63
C CYS A 243 -32.08 5.70 -13.91
N GLU A 244 -32.82 6.71 -14.37
CA GLU A 244 -33.60 6.65 -15.60
C GLU A 244 -32.70 6.42 -16.81
N GLY A 245 -31.68 7.26 -17.00
CA GLY A 245 -30.73 7.12 -18.11
C GLY A 245 -29.94 5.80 -18.06
N ALA A 246 -29.44 5.43 -16.88
CA ALA A 246 -28.70 4.18 -16.69
C ALA A 246 -29.57 2.94 -16.93
N ARG A 247 -30.81 2.90 -16.41
CA ARG A 247 -31.74 1.79 -16.66
C ARG A 247 -32.17 1.71 -18.12
N TYR A 248 -32.31 2.84 -18.80
CA TYR A 248 -32.59 2.84 -20.23
C TYR A 248 -31.47 2.15 -21.01
N ILE A 249 -30.20 2.43 -20.69
CA ILE A 249 -29.05 1.74 -21.29
C ILE A 249 -29.08 0.24 -20.95
N ILE A 250 -29.21 -0.10 -19.67
CA ILE A 250 -29.23 -1.49 -19.18
C ILE A 250 -30.31 -2.33 -19.89
N ASN A 251 -31.52 -1.78 -20.05
CA ASN A 251 -32.66 -2.50 -20.61
C ASN A 251 -32.60 -2.66 -22.14
N HIS A 252 -31.89 -1.77 -22.83
CA HIS A 252 -31.81 -1.78 -24.30
C HIS A 252 -30.42 -2.16 -24.82
N ALA A 253 -29.47 -2.46 -23.94
CA ALA A 253 -28.15 -2.96 -24.31
C ALA A 253 -28.25 -4.31 -25.00
N SER A 254 -27.48 -4.48 -26.06
CA SER A 254 -27.42 -5.75 -26.77
C SER A 254 -26.53 -6.74 -26.00
N LEU A 255 -26.57 -8.02 -26.40
CA LEU A 255 -25.63 -9.01 -25.88
C LEU A 255 -24.18 -8.67 -26.29
N SER A 256 -23.96 -8.22 -27.52
CA SER A 256 -22.65 -7.93 -28.10
C SER A 256 -22.71 -6.77 -29.08
N GLY A 257 -21.82 -5.81 -28.90
CA GLY A 257 -21.75 -4.60 -29.72
C GLY A 257 -22.85 -3.59 -29.37
N THR A 258 -22.92 -2.52 -30.16
CA THR A 258 -23.83 -1.41 -29.91
C THR A 258 -25.26 -1.77 -30.34
N SER A 259 -26.24 -1.50 -29.47
CA SER A 259 -27.66 -1.70 -29.77
C SER A 259 -28.19 -0.65 -30.76
N SER A 260 -28.96 -1.07 -31.76
CA SER A 260 -29.60 -0.14 -32.71
C SER A 260 -30.56 0.83 -32.02
N THR A 261 -31.25 0.38 -30.98
CA THR A 261 -32.16 1.22 -30.19
C THR A 261 -31.40 2.32 -29.45
N LEU A 262 -30.25 1.99 -28.86
CA LEU A 262 -29.40 2.97 -28.18
C LEU A 262 -28.77 3.94 -29.17
N LEU A 263 -28.31 3.47 -30.33
CA LEU A 263 -27.78 4.30 -31.43
C LEU A 263 -28.80 5.30 -31.96
N SER A 264 -30.08 4.95 -31.97
CA SER A 264 -31.14 5.84 -32.45
C SER A 264 -31.62 6.87 -31.41
N SER A 265 -31.22 6.74 -30.14
CA SER A 265 -31.75 7.56 -29.05
C SER A 265 -30.91 8.82 -28.83
N ALA A 266 -31.41 9.97 -29.30
CA ALA A 266 -30.76 11.27 -29.06
C ALA A 266 -30.60 11.56 -27.55
N TYR A 267 -31.60 11.20 -26.74
CA TYR A 267 -31.55 11.33 -25.28
C TYR A 267 -30.34 10.62 -24.67
N ILE A 268 -30.03 9.40 -25.09
CA ILE A 268 -28.88 8.64 -24.54
C ILE A 268 -27.55 9.21 -25.00
N HIS A 269 -27.46 9.72 -26.23
CA HIS A 269 -26.25 10.37 -26.71
C HIS A 269 -25.96 11.61 -25.85
N ASP A 270 -26.96 12.48 -25.66
CA ASP A 270 -26.82 13.67 -24.83
C ASP A 270 -26.52 13.31 -23.37
N TRP A 271 -27.16 12.26 -22.85
CA TRP A 271 -26.99 11.85 -21.46
C TRP A 271 -25.62 11.21 -21.18
N LEU A 272 -25.04 10.48 -22.15
CA LEU A 272 -23.72 9.84 -22.01
C LEU A 272 -22.55 10.81 -22.16
N ILE A 273 -22.78 11.98 -22.76
CA ILE A 273 -21.75 13.01 -22.93
C ILE A 273 -21.14 13.37 -21.58
N ASN A 274 -19.80 13.43 -21.57
CA ASN A 274 -18.97 13.78 -20.41
C ASN A 274 -19.17 12.90 -19.16
N ARG A 275 -19.83 11.74 -19.27
CA ARG A 275 -19.96 10.77 -18.18
C ARG A 275 -18.86 9.72 -18.21
N ASN A 276 -18.18 9.56 -17.09
CA ASN A 276 -17.04 8.65 -16.95
C ASN A 276 -17.40 7.26 -16.38
N ASN A 277 -18.64 6.80 -16.56
CA ASN A 277 -19.04 5.50 -16.02
C ASN A 277 -18.66 4.37 -16.99
N TYR A 278 -17.60 3.62 -16.69
CA TYR A 278 -17.10 2.57 -17.58
C TYR A 278 -18.12 1.49 -17.89
N ILE A 279 -18.91 1.04 -16.92
CA ILE A 279 -19.89 -0.03 -17.13
C ILE A 279 -21.00 0.45 -18.08
N LEU A 280 -21.51 1.66 -17.88
CA LEU A 280 -22.56 2.20 -18.75
C LEU A 280 -22.06 2.48 -20.16
N GLN A 281 -20.83 3.00 -20.30
CA GLN A 281 -20.19 3.22 -21.60
C GLN A 281 -19.93 1.87 -22.32
N LEU A 282 -19.47 0.85 -21.61
CA LEU A 282 -19.28 -0.49 -22.16
C LEU A 282 -20.59 -1.17 -22.54
N LEU A 283 -21.67 -0.97 -21.76
CA LEU A 283 -23.01 -1.43 -22.14
C LEU A 283 -23.47 -0.80 -23.45
N PHE A 284 -23.21 0.50 -23.62
CA PHE A 284 -23.55 1.22 -24.84
C PHE A 284 -22.72 0.70 -26.03
N TYR A 285 -21.39 0.73 -25.96
CA TYR A 285 -20.53 0.40 -27.10
C TYR A 285 -20.37 -1.10 -27.36
N GLY A 286 -20.19 -1.92 -26.32
CA GLY A 286 -19.80 -3.33 -26.41
C GLY A 286 -20.86 -4.33 -25.98
N GLY A 287 -21.96 -3.88 -25.35
CA GLY A 287 -23.02 -4.75 -24.83
C GLY A 287 -22.63 -5.53 -23.58
N TRP A 288 -23.48 -6.46 -23.17
CA TRP A 288 -23.33 -7.22 -21.93
C TRP A 288 -22.05 -8.09 -21.87
N ILE A 289 -21.59 -8.64 -22.99
CA ILE A 289 -20.35 -9.43 -23.03
C ILE A 289 -19.15 -8.56 -22.61
N ALA A 290 -19.09 -7.30 -23.05
CA ALA A 290 -17.99 -6.39 -22.69
C ALA A 290 -18.00 -6.08 -21.18
N VAL A 291 -19.19 -5.90 -20.60
CA VAL A 291 -19.36 -5.66 -19.15
C VAL A 291 -18.98 -6.89 -18.33
N ALA A 292 -19.42 -8.08 -18.73
CA ALA A 292 -19.06 -9.32 -18.07
C ALA A 292 -17.53 -9.53 -18.11
N GLY A 293 -16.90 -9.27 -19.27
CA GLY A 293 -15.45 -9.29 -19.42
C GLY A 293 -14.75 -8.28 -18.52
N PHE A 294 -15.29 -7.07 -18.40
CA PHE A 294 -14.72 -6.02 -17.55
C PHE A 294 -14.88 -6.32 -16.04
N ILE A 295 -16.01 -6.86 -15.60
CA ILE A 295 -16.19 -7.32 -14.21
C ILE A 295 -15.20 -8.44 -13.88
N LEU A 296 -15.02 -9.40 -14.78
CA LEU A 296 -14.02 -10.45 -14.64
C LEU A 296 -12.60 -9.86 -14.59
N PHE A 297 -12.30 -8.88 -15.44
CA PHE A 297 -11.03 -8.16 -15.47
C PHE A 297 -10.75 -7.48 -14.12
N MET A 298 -11.71 -6.76 -13.55
CA MET A 298 -11.58 -6.15 -12.22
C MET A 298 -11.42 -7.19 -11.10
N ALA A 299 -12.15 -8.31 -11.15
CA ALA A 299 -12.04 -9.37 -10.16
C ALA A 299 -10.65 -10.03 -10.18
N VAL A 300 -10.10 -10.32 -11.36
CA VAL A 300 -8.74 -10.87 -11.51
C VAL A 300 -7.70 -9.85 -11.04
N PHE A 301 -7.88 -8.56 -11.34
CA PHE A 301 -7.02 -7.50 -10.84
C PHE A 301 -6.98 -7.48 -9.32
N LEU A 302 -8.13 -7.49 -8.62
CA LEU A 302 -8.18 -7.55 -7.16
C LEU A 302 -7.51 -8.81 -6.60
N ILE A 303 -7.70 -9.97 -7.22
CA ILE A 303 -7.04 -11.21 -6.81
C ILE A 303 -5.52 -11.08 -6.93
N LEU A 304 -5.01 -10.46 -7.99
CA LEU A 304 -3.58 -10.20 -8.15
C LEU A 304 -3.07 -9.25 -7.08
N LEU A 305 -3.74 -8.12 -6.84
CA LEU A 305 -3.36 -7.18 -5.78
C LEU A 305 -3.34 -7.84 -4.40
N PHE A 306 -4.35 -8.66 -4.08
CA PHE A 306 -4.41 -9.39 -2.82
C PHE A 306 -3.21 -10.35 -2.66
N ARG A 307 -2.77 -11.01 -3.73
CA ARG A 307 -1.56 -11.84 -3.72
C ARG A 307 -0.29 -11.04 -3.54
N LEU A 308 -0.23 -9.81 -4.06
CA LEU A 308 0.91 -8.91 -3.93
C LEU A 308 1.10 -8.37 -2.50
N LEU A 309 0.03 -8.31 -1.70
CA LEU A 309 0.12 -7.94 -0.28
C LEU A 309 1.01 -8.88 0.55
N GLY A 310 1.30 -10.09 0.06
CA GLY A 310 2.26 -10.99 0.68
C GLY A 310 1.89 -11.36 2.12
N LEU A 311 0.63 -11.73 2.39
CA LEU A 311 0.11 -11.99 3.75
C LEU A 311 0.91 -13.01 4.59
N LYS A 312 1.78 -13.80 3.98
CA LYS A 312 2.73 -14.65 4.70
C LYS A 312 3.68 -13.84 5.58
N ASN A 313 4.11 -12.68 5.10
CA ASN A 313 5.02 -11.78 5.78
C ASN A 313 4.26 -10.72 6.61
N PHE A 314 2.93 -10.85 6.75
CA PHE A 314 2.07 -9.84 7.35
C PHE A 314 2.53 -9.36 8.73
N ARG A 315 3.11 -10.25 9.54
CA ARG A 315 3.61 -9.92 10.88
C ARG A 315 4.94 -9.18 10.85
N ILE A 316 5.87 -9.67 10.03
CA ILE A 316 7.25 -9.15 9.97
C ILE A 316 7.37 -7.91 9.09
N HIS A 317 6.39 -7.61 8.25
CA HIS A 317 6.48 -6.48 7.33
C HIS A 317 6.04 -5.17 8.00
N ARG A 318 6.95 -4.21 8.20
CA ARG A 318 6.72 -2.93 8.88
C ARG A 318 5.47 -2.21 8.39
N TYR A 319 5.46 -1.76 7.13
CA TYR A 319 4.40 -0.91 6.58
C TYR A 319 3.17 -1.66 6.03
N GLN A 320 2.90 -2.87 6.53
CA GLN A 320 1.82 -3.71 6.03
C GLN A 320 0.43 -3.05 6.12
N LEU A 321 0.20 -2.17 7.11
CA LEU A 321 -1.06 -1.44 7.25
C LEU A 321 -1.30 -0.49 6.07
N VAL A 322 -0.25 0.20 5.60
CA VAL A 322 -0.29 1.11 4.44
C VAL A 322 -0.71 0.34 3.18
N TYR A 323 -0.08 -0.82 2.92
CA TYR A 323 -0.40 -1.63 1.75
C TYR A 323 -1.80 -2.23 1.82
N THR A 324 -2.24 -2.63 3.02
CA THR A 324 -3.59 -3.16 3.21
C THR A 324 -4.65 -2.08 3.04
N ALA A 325 -4.43 -0.87 3.59
CA ALA A 325 -5.31 0.27 3.37
C ALA A 325 -5.39 0.66 1.88
N SER A 326 -4.25 0.66 1.19
CA SER A 326 -4.17 0.88 -0.26
C SER A 326 -5.01 -0.13 -1.05
N PHE A 327 -4.92 -1.42 -0.70
CA PHE A 327 -5.76 -2.46 -1.29
C PHE A 327 -7.25 -2.26 -0.96
N THR A 328 -7.59 -1.86 0.27
CA THR A 328 -8.98 -1.59 0.67
C THR A 328 -9.59 -0.46 -0.16
N ILE A 329 -8.85 0.61 -0.44
CA ILE A 329 -9.32 1.71 -1.30
C ILE A 329 -9.73 1.20 -2.68
N LEU A 330 -8.85 0.48 -3.37
CA LEU A 330 -9.14 -0.07 -4.70
C LEU A 330 -10.28 -1.09 -4.65
N SER A 331 -10.37 -1.89 -3.59
CA SER A 331 -11.45 -2.87 -3.40
C SER A 331 -12.81 -2.19 -3.23
N VAL A 332 -12.88 -1.13 -2.42
CA VAL A 332 -14.10 -0.31 -2.24
C VAL A 332 -14.51 0.30 -3.57
N ARG A 333 -13.58 0.86 -4.35
CA ARG A 333 -13.84 1.41 -5.69
C ARG A 333 -14.42 0.39 -6.66
N VAL A 334 -13.86 -0.83 -6.70
CA VAL A 334 -14.41 -1.90 -7.53
C VAL A 334 -15.83 -2.28 -7.09
N ILE A 335 -16.02 -2.57 -5.80
CA ILE A 335 -17.30 -3.09 -5.29
C ILE A 335 -18.37 -2.01 -5.38
N MET A 336 -18.16 -0.86 -4.73
CA MET A 336 -19.15 0.21 -4.67
C MET A 336 -19.35 0.91 -6.01
N GLY A 337 -18.27 1.11 -6.79
CA GLY A 337 -18.37 1.67 -8.13
C GLY A 337 -19.17 0.77 -9.08
N THR A 338 -19.06 -0.57 -8.94
CA THR A 338 -19.88 -1.51 -9.72
C THR A 338 -21.35 -1.43 -9.32
N LEU A 339 -21.64 -1.45 -8.02
CA LEU A 339 -23.02 -1.35 -7.50
C LEU A 339 -23.69 -0.03 -7.92
N TYR A 340 -22.95 1.07 -7.87
CA TYR A 340 -23.39 2.38 -8.35
C TYR A 340 -23.68 2.42 -9.85
N SER A 341 -22.78 1.86 -10.64
CA SER A 341 -22.94 1.82 -12.09
C SER A 341 -24.17 1.04 -12.55
N LEU A 342 -24.55 0.02 -11.78
CA LEU A 342 -25.74 -0.79 -12.04
C LEU A 342 -27.02 -0.22 -11.37
N THR A 343 -26.99 1.02 -10.87
CA THR A 343 -28.12 1.70 -10.20
C THR A 343 -28.60 1.02 -8.91
N LEU A 344 -27.79 0.14 -8.32
CA LEU A 344 -28.16 -0.61 -7.11
C LEU A 344 -28.01 0.24 -5.84
N LEU A 345 -26.99 1.11 -5.80
CA LEU A 345 -26.73 2.00 -4.66
C LEU A 345 -26.44 3.43 -5.14
N PRO A 346 -26.96 4.47 -4.46
CA PRO A 346 -26.75 5.89 -4.78
C PRO A 346 -25.35 6.37 -4.34
N CYS A 347 -24.30 5.66 -4.75
CA CYS A 347 -22.96 5.77 -4.17
C CYS A 347 -21.98 6.23 -5.26
N PRO A 348 -21.80 7.55 -5.53
CA PRO A 348 -21.11 8.06 -6.73
C PRO A 348 -19.58 7.90 -6.67
N ILE A 349 -19.12 6.66 -6.48
CA ILE A 349 -17.73 6.24 -6.48
C ILE A 349 -17.34 5.86 -7.89
N SER A 350 -16.23 6.42 -8.35
CA SER A 350 -15.62 6.02 -9.62
C SER A 350 -15.04 4.61 -9.51
N LEU A 351 -15.18 3.85 -10.60
CA LEU A 351 -14.43 2.63 -10.80
C LEU A 351 -12.92 2.93 -10.84
N PRO A 352 -12.05 1.94 -10.55
CA PRO A 352 -10.61 2.18 -10.47
C PRO A 352 -10.04 2.84 -11.72
N PHE A 353 -9.15 3.81 -11.50
CA PHE A 353 -8.53 4.66 -12.53
C PHE A 353 -9.55 5.47 -13.35
N GLY A 354 -10.80 5.48 -12.91
CA GLY A 354 -11.92 6.19 -13.51
C GLY A 354 -11.98 7.64 -13.09
N GLY A 355 -11.44 8.52 -13.93
CA GLY A 355 -11.76 9.94 -13.88
C GLY A 355 -10.52 10.79 -13.72
N THR A 356 -10.70 12.10 -13.87
CA THR A 356 -9.57 13.03 -13.94
C THR A 356 -8.70 13.01 -12.68
N TYR A 357 -9.32 12.86 -11.51
CA TYR A 357 -8.62 12.80 -10.22
C TYR A 357 -8.20 11.37 -9.88
N SER A 358 -9.13 10.41 -10.01
CA SER A 358 -8.90 9.01 -9.67
C SER A 358 -7.77 8.37 -10.48
N ILE A 359 -7.55 8.75 -11.75
CA ILE A 359 -6.41 8.20 -12.49
C ILE A 359 -5.07 8.49 -11.79
N ILE A 360 -4.94 9.66 -11.15
CA ILE A 360 -3.72 10.04 -10.43
C ILE A 360 -3.68 9.34 -9.07
N THR A 361 -4.76 9.45 -8.29
CA THR A 361 -4.75 8.96 -6.91
C THR A 361 -4.75 7.43 -6.83
N ASP A 362 -5.49 6.74 -7.71
CA ASP A 362 -5.47 5.28 -7.83
C ASP A 362 -4.10 4.76 -8.28
N SER A 363 -3.38 5.52 -9.12
CA SER A 363 -2.02 5.17 -9.54
C SER A 363 -1.03 5.23 -8.37
N ILE A 364 -1.15 6.24 -7.50
CA ILE A 364 -0.33 6.35 -6.28
C ILE A 364 -0.60 5.14 -5.37
N VAL A 365 -1.89 4.85 -5.13
CA VAL A 365 -2.32 3.71 -4.30
C VAL A 365 -1.84 2.38 -4.89
N PHE A 366 -1.91 2.20 -6.21
CA PHE A 366 -1.40 1.02 -6.90
C PHE A 366 0.12 0.90 -6.79
N GLY A 367 0.85 2.00 -6.92
CA GLY A 367 2.31 2.01 -6.76
C GLY A 367 2.76 1.67 -5.34
N LEU A 368 2.02 2.08 -4.30
CA LEU A 368 2.26 1.61 -2.93
C LEU A 368 2.16 0.08 -2.81
N ILE A 369 1.16 -0.54 -3.44
CA ILE A 369 1.01 -2.00 -3.43
C ILE A 369 2.16 -2.69 -4.18
N LEU A 370 2.58 -2.16 -5.34
CA LEU A 370 3.74 -2.70 -6.08
C LEU A 370 5.03 -2.59 -5.25
N TYR A 371 5.18 -1.52 -4.49
CA TYR A 371 6.32 -1.34 -3.62
C TYR A 371 6.30 -2.35 -2.45
N GLY A 372 5.17 -2.53 -1.78
CA GLY A 372 5.02 -3.60 -0.79
C GLY A 372 5.28 -4.99 -1.35
N ALA A 373 4.93 -5.24 -2.62
CA ALA A 373 5.28 -6.49 -3.30
C ALA A 373 6.80 -6.64 -3.49
N TRP A 374 7.50 -5.56 -3.82
CA TRP A 374 8.95 -5.55 -3.94
C TRP A 374 9.65 -5.81 -2.61
N GLU A 375 9.16 -5.22 -1.51
CA GLU A 375 9.66 -5.50 -0.16
C GLU A 375 9.41 -6.95 0.25
N ASN A 376 8.21 -7.48 -0.01
CA ASN A 376 7.90 -8.89 0.19
C ASN A 376 8.82 -9.84 -0.60
N TYR A 377 9.17 -9.47 -1.83
CA TYR A 377 10.15 -10.23 -2.62
C TYR A 377 11.55 -10.22 -1.99
N LYS A 378 11.99 -9.10 -1.41
CA LYS A 378 13.25 -9.04 -0.66
C LYS A 378 13.23 -9.96 0.55
N TYR A 379 12.14 -9.99 1.33
CA TYR A 379 12.02 -10.91 2.47
C TYR A 379 12.04 -12.37 2.04
N GLU A 380 11.28 -12.72 1.00
CA GLU A 380 11.26 -14.10 0.51
C GLU A 380 12.66 -14.54 0.07
N ARG A 381 13.47 -13.67 -0.54
CA ARG A 381 14.87 -14.00 -0.88
C ARG A 381 15.75 -14.19 0.36
N LEU A 382 15.60 -13.34 1.37
CA LEU A 382 16.38 -13.42 2.61
C LEU A 382 16.07 -14.70 3.40
N LEU A 383 14.79 -15.00 3.60
CA LEU A 383 14.33 -16.13 4.42
C LEU A 383 14.52 -17.50 3.77
N THR A 384 14.87 -17.54 2.48
CA THR A 384 15.06 -18.80 1.73
C THR A 384 16.52 -19.22 1.62
N TYR A 385 17.45 -18.45 2.20
CA TYR A 385 18.83 -18.89 2.26
C TYR A 385 18.98 -20.15 3.11
N THR A 386 19.55 -21.19 2.52
CA THR A 386 19.84 -22.44 3.21
C THR A 386 21.35 -22.64 3.26
N LEU A 387 21.88 -22.86 4.47
CA LEU A 387 23.27 -23.23 4.65
C LEU A 387 23.50 -24.66 4.12
N VAL A 388 24.47 -24.81 3.23
CA VAL A 388 24.96 -26.08 2.70
C VAL A 388 26.46 -26.17 2.89
N ARG A 389 27.01 -27.39 2.79
CA ARG A 389 28.46 -27.59 2.78
C ARG A 389 29.07 -27.02 1.49
N ALA A 390 30.32 -26.59 1.58
CA ALA A 390 31.08 -26.13 0.41
C ALA A 390 31.13 -27.19 -0.71
N SER A 391 31.10 -28.48 -0.34
CA SER A 391 31.07 -29.61 -1.27
C SER A 391 29.84 -29.68 -2.18
N ALA A 392 28.80 -28.88 -1.93
CA ALA A 392 27.66 -28.73 -2.84
C ALA A 392 28.03 -27.94 -4.11
N PHE A 393 29.10 -27.13 -4.05
CA PHE A 393 29.53 -26.22 -5.11
C PHE A 393 30.98 -26.45 -5.57
N LEU A 394 31.81 -27.00 -4.69
CA LEU A 394 33.23 -27.25 -4.89
C LEU A 394 33.55 -28.73 -4.59
N ASN A 395 34.73 -29.20 -4.96
CA ASN A 395 35.21 -30.51 -4.51
C ASN A 395 35.57 -30.46 -3.02
N GLU A 396 35.36 -31.59 -2.32
CA GLU A 396 35.62 -31.68 -0.88
C GLU A 396 37.13 -31.67 -0.60
N GLU A 397 37.61 -30.56 -0.04
CA GLU A 397 39.02 -30.32 0.24
C GLU A 397 39.28 -29.85 1.68
N PRO A 398 40.50 -30.09 2.22
CA PRO A 398 40.86 -29.65 3.56
C PRO A 398 41.00 -28.12 3.67
N ALA A 399 41.28 -27.44 2.56
CA ALA A 399 41.37 -25.98 2.49
C ALA A 399 41.03 -25.47 1.08
N TYR A 400 40.39 -24.31 1.02
CA TYR A 400 40.02 -23.57 -0.18
C TYR A 400 40.81 -22.25 -0.23
N HIS A 401 41.02 -21.72 -1.44
CA HIS A 401 41.74 -20.45 -1.65
C HIS A 401 40.81 -19.38 -2.24
N LEU A 402 40.94 -18.15 -1.73
CA LEU A 402 40.21 -16.98 -2.23
C LEU A 402 41.06 -16.17 -3.19
N TRP A 403 40.50 -15.83 -4.33
CA TRP A 403 41.11 -14.92 -5.30
C TRP A 403 40.22 -13.69 -5.49
N VAL A 404 40.75 -12.54 -5.10
CA VAL A 404 40.16 -11.22 -5.38
C VAL A 404 40.66 -10.79 -6.76
N LYS A 405 39.75 -10.36 -7.64
CA LYS A 405 40.11 -10.01 -9.01
C LYS A 405 40.77 -8.63 -9.03
N ASP A 406 42.09 -8.59 -8.99
CA ASP A 406 42.86 -7.35 -9.17
C ASP A 406 42.70 -6.77 -10.60
N GLU A 407 42.63 -5.43 -10.65
CA GLU A 407 42.81 -4.52 -11.80
C GLU A 407 41.61 -3.97 -12.61
N ASN A 408 40.35 -4.32 -12.35
CA ASN A 408 39.20 -3.52 -12.87
C ASN A 408 38.01 -3.58 -11.90
N TYR A 409 38.24 -3.10 -10.68
CA TYR A 409 37.18 -2.90 -9.69
C TYR A 409 36.34 -1.68 -10.09
N GLU A 410 35.17 -1.91 -10.66
CA GLU A 410 34.08 -0.94 -10.54
C GLU A 410 33.40 -1.23 -9.19
N GLU A 411 33.59 -0.33 -8.21
CA GLU A 411 32.81 -0.29 -6.98
C GLU A 411 31.33 0.01 -7.31
N GLU A 412 30.63 -0.95 -7.89
CA GLU A 412 29.17 -0.91 -8.03
C GLU A 412 28.55 -2.04 -7.19
N GLY A 413 28.84 -2.05 -5.88
CA GLY A 413 28.19 -2.95 -4.94
C GLY A 413 28.76 -2.89 -3.51
N VAL A 414 27.88 -3.07 -2.52
CA VAL A 414 28.22 -3.12 -1.07
C VAL A 414 28.91 -4.45 -0.68
N LEU A 415 28.99 -5.43 -1.58
CA LEU A 415 29.55 -6.76 -1.33
C LEU A 415 30.80 -7.02 -2.16
N GLU A 416 31.80 -7.63 -1.54
CA GLU A 416 33.04 -8.01 -2.20
C GLU A 416 32.85 -9.30 -3.00
N ARG A 417 33.22 -9.30 -4.28
CA ARG A 417 33.11 -10.48 -5.14
C ARG A 417 34.45 -11.20 -5.22
N VAL A 418 34.47 -12.47 -4.81
CA VAL A 418 35.66 -13.31 -4.82
C VAL A 418 35.44 -14.56 -5.66
N LEU A 419 36.54 -15.14 -6.12
CA LEU A 419 36.56 -16.49 -6.69
C LEU A 419 37.07 -17.46 -5.61
N VAL A 420 36.20 -18.36 -5.17
CA VAL A 420 36.56 -19.45 -4.25
C VAL A 420 37.01 -20.63 -5.10
N LYS A 421 38.26 -21.09 -4.94
CA LYS A 421 38.82 -22.22 -5.70
C LYS A 421 39.07 -23.45 -4.83
N ASP A 422 38.76 -24.60 -5.41
CA ASP A 422 39.34 -25.89 -5.05
C ASP A 422 40.56 -26.19 -5.96
N SER A 423 41.15 -27.38 -5.85
CA SER A 423 42.32 -27.78 -6.65
C SER A 423 42.07 -27.87 -8.16
N THR A 424 40.82 -27.81 -8.61
CA THR A 424 40.41 -28.03 -10.00
C THR A 424 39.57 -26.90 -10.59
N ASP A 425 38.56 -26.42 -9.88
CA ASP A 425 37.56 -25.47 -10.35
C ASP A 425 37.36 -24.33 -9.33
N GLY A 426 36.55 -23.34 -9.68
CA GLY A 426 36.20 -22.27 -8.77
C GLY A 426 34.83 -21.66 -9.02
N VAL A 427 34.22 -21.18 -7.95
CA VAL A 427 32.90 -20.55 -7.96
C VAL A 427 33.04 -19.08 -7.60
N PHE A 428 32.46 -18.22 -8.44
CA PHE A 428 32.34 -16.81 -8.13
C PHE A 428 31.25 -16.61 -7.08
N CYS A 429 31.62 -15.93 -5.99
CA CYS A 429 30.75 -15.67 -4.86
C CYS A 429 30.80 -14.20 -4.48
N ASP A 430 29.66 -13.65 -4.08
CA ASP A 430 29.63 -12.45 -3.26
C ASP A 430 29.86 -12.89 -1.79
N VAL A 431 30.70 -12.17 -1.05
CA VAL A 431 31.17 -12.57 0.29
C VAL A 431 30.65 -11.62 1.35
N GLU A 432 30.34 -12.19 2.51
CA GLU A 432 30.09 -11.43 3.73
C GLU A 432 30.96 -11.93 4.88
N TRP A 433 31.79 -11.02 5.37
CA TRP A 433 32.78 -11.26 6.42
C TRP A 433 32.15 -11.10 7.80
N ILE A 434 32.37 -12.10 8.67
CA ILE A 434 31.80 -12.15 10.02
C ILE A 434 32.93 -12.48 11.00
N TYR A 435 33.12 -11.60 11.99
CA TYR A 435 34.15 -11.76 13.01
C TYR A 435 33.50 -12.20 14.34
N ALA A 436 33.99 -13.31 14.91
CA ALA A 436 33.50 -13.81 16.19
C ALA A 436 34.65 -14.48 16.96
N ASP A 437 34.83 -14.13 18.24
CA ASP A 437 35.82 -14.72 19.14
C ASP A 437 37.25 -14.81 18.56
N ASP A 438 37.74 -13.70 17.97
CA ASP A 438 39.04 -13.60 17.29
C ASP A 438 39.22 -14.56 16.09
N ARG A 439 38.14 -15.19 15.61
CA ARG A 439 38.09 -16.00 14.39
C ARG A 439 37.39 -15.23 13.27
N GLU A 440 37.85 -15.44 12.04
CA GLU A 440 37.27 -14.84 10.84
C GLU A 440 36.48 -15.89 10.05
N PHE A 441 35.20 -15.61 9.87
CA PHE A 441 34.26 -16.43 9.11
C PHE A 441 33.80 -15.67 7.87
N ALA A 442 33.45 -16.39 6.82
CA ALA A 442 32.89 -15.81 5.62
C ALA A 442 31.72 -16.65 5.09
N VAL A 443 30.61 -15.98 4.81
CA VAL A 443 29.45 -16.58 4.14
C VAL A 443 29.56 -16.27 2.65
N PHE A 444 29.59 -17.33 1.84
CA PHE A 444 29.75 -17.24 0.40
C PHE A 444 28.41 -17.45 -0.29
N ILE A 445 28.04 -16.48 -1.13
CA ILE A 445 26.82 -16.50 -1.94
C ILE A 445 27.22 -16.68 -3.40
N PRO A 446 27.03 -17.87 -3.99
CA PRO A 446 27.31 -18.08 -5.40
C PRO A 446 26.56 -17.08 -6.29
N VAL A 447 27.21 -16.58 -7.34
CA VAL A 447 26.58 -15.60 -8.27
C VAL A 447 25.41 -16.24 -9.02
N ASP A 448 25.54 -17.51 -9.43
CA ASP A 448 24.45 -18.30 -10.01
C ASP A 448 23.85 -19.23 -8.95
N ASN A 449 22.93 -18.68 -8.15
CA ASN A 449 22.35 -19.36 -6.99
C ASN A 449 20.81 -19.46 -7.06
N PRO A 450 20.26 -20.30 -7.97
CA PRO A 450 18.80 -20.45 -8.11
C PRO A 450 18.14 -21.14 -6.92
N ASN A 451 18.90 -21.90 -6.12
CA ASN A 451 18.42 -22.64 -4.94
C ASN A 451 18.58 -21.86 -3.64
N HIS A 452 19.15 -20.65 -3.69
CA HIS A 452 19.45 -19.82 -2.51
C HIS A 452 20.29 -20.57 -1.47
N GLN A 453 21.26 -21.35 -1.92
CA GLN A 453 22.18 -22.10 -1.09
C GLN A 453 23.43 -21.27 -0.82
N VAL A 454 23.86 -21.19 0.44
CA VAL A 454 25.09 -20.50 0.85
C VAL A 454 25.99 -21.49 1.58
N PHE A 455 27.29 -21.27 1.56
CA PHE A 455 28.22 -22.07 2.34
C PHE A 455 29.11 -21.17 3.20
N LEU A 456 29.58 -21.74 4.31
CA LEU A 456 30.36 -21.06 5.33
C LEU A 456 31.77 -21.64 5.33
N LEU A 457 32.77 -20.77 5.29
CA LEU A 457 34.16 -21.14 5.56
C LEU A 457 34.74 -20.29 6.70
N GLU A 458 35.69 -20.88 7.40
CA GLU A 458 36.52 -20.23 8.42
C GLU A 458 37.95 -20.06 7.91
N GLN A 459 38.56 -18.92 8.24
CA GLN A 459 39.95 -18.68 7.95
C GLN A 459 40.86 -19.45 8.91
N ILE A 460 41.69 -20.35 8.39
CA ILE A 460 42.72 -21.05 9.17
C ILE A 460 44.02 -20.24 9.20
N ASN A 461 44.43 -19.74 8.01
CA ASN A 461 45.64 -18.94 7.79
C ASN A 461 45.32 -17.80 6.82
N LYS A 462 46.25 -16.86 6.63
CA LYS A 462 46.08 -15.68 5.73
C LYS A 462 45.55 -15.98 4.31
N ALA A 463 45.69 -17.20 3.81
CA ALA A 463 45.26 -17.60 2.45
C ALA A 463 44.37 -18.85 2.40
N ASP A 464 44.13 -19.52 3.53
CA ASP A 464 43.53 -20.85 3.56
C ASP A 464 42.22 -20.84 4.37
N TRP A 465 41.18 -21.41 3.77
CA TRP A 465 39.82 -21.42 4.30
C TRP A 465 39.28 -22.84 4.42
N ALA A 466 38.67 -23.22 5.53
CA ALA A 466 38.09 -24.56 5.70
C ALA A 466 36.60 -24.52 6.02
N SER A 467 35.92 -25.63 5.74
CA SER A 467 34.50 -25.79 6.10
C SER A 467 34.34 -25.84 7.62
N VAL A 468 33.28 -25.21 8.11
CA VAL A 468 32.90 -25.23 9.53
C VAL A 468 31.99 -26.42 9.79
N ASP A 469 32.42 -27.33 10.67
CA ASP A 469 31.63 -28.50 11.08
C ASP A 469 30.83 -28.26 12.38
N GLU A 470 31.14 -27.19 13.12
CA GLU A 470 30.47 -26.84 14.36
C GLU A 470 29.09 -26.23 14.09
N GLN A 471 28.03 -26.93 14.52
CA GLN A 471 26.65 -26.50 14.27
C GLN A 471 26.29 -25.21 15.02
N GLU A 472 26.74 -25.04 16.26
CA GLU A 472 26.47 -23.84 17.06
C GLU A 472 27.07 -22.57 16.43
N ILE A 473 28.32 -22.67 15.93
CA ILE A 473 28.97 -21.57 15.20
C ILE A 473 28.25 -21.30 13.89
N SER A 474 27.88 -22.36 13.15
CA SER A 474 27.16 -22.22 11.89
C SER A 474 25.81 -21.51 12.08
N GLU A 475 25.07 -21.86 13.14
CA GLU A 475 23.81 -21.21 13.50
C GLU A 475 24.01 -19.75 13.93
N PHE A 476 25.05 -19.48 14.73
CA PHE A 476 25.41 -18.11 15.14
C PHE A 476 25.78 -17.23 13.94
N VAL A 477 26.70 -17.70 13.08
CA VAL A 477 27.14 -16.97 11.90
C VAL A 477 25.99 -16.74 10.93
N MET A 478 25.10 -17.73 10.74
CA MET A 478 23.88 -17.54 9.95
C MET A 478 22.91 -16.56 10.58
N LYS A 479 22.77 -16.52 11.93
CA LYS A 479 21.96 -15.50 12.63
C LYS A 479 22.53 -14.10 12.38
N VAL A 480 23.85 -13.94 12.45
CA VAL A 480 24.53 -12.66 12.16
C VAL A 480 24.37 -12.28 10.68
N PHE A 481 24.62 -13.20 9.75
CA PHE A 481 24.44 -13.01 8.31
C PHE A 481 23.03 -12.54 7.95
N VAL A 482 22.01 -13.20 8.52
CA VAL A 482 20.62 -12.77 8.33
C VAL A 482 20.40 -11.39 8.94
N SER A 483 20.92 -11.14 10.15
CA SER A 483 20.76 -9.85 10.86
C SER A 483 21.33 -8.65 10.10
N CYS A 484 22.50 -8.81 9.47
CA CYS A 484 23.16 -7.78 8.67
C CYS A 484 22.40 -7.45 7.38
N ARG A 485 21.60 -8.40 6.88
CA ARG A 485 20.82 -8.26 5.66
C ARG A 485 19.34 -7.96 5.88
N ILE A 486 18.90 -7.84 7.13
CA ILE A 486 17.51 -7.50 7.45
C ILE A 486 17.17 -6.18 6.74
N PRO A 487 16.22 -6.20 5.79
CA PRO A 487 15.81 -4.95 5.14
C PRO A 487 15.20 -4.01 6.17
N ALA A 488 15.42 -2.69 6.06
CA ALA A 488 14.88 -1.69 6.99
C ALA A 488 13.35 -1.72 7.19
N CYS A 489 12.64 -2.33 6.23
CA CYS A 489 11.20 -2.55 6.26
C CYS A 489 10.75 -3.80 7.03
N MET A 490 11.67 -4.65 7.51
CA MET A 490 11.36 -5.81 8.34
C MET A 490 11.34 -5.41 9.83
N GLU A 491 10.27 -5.77 10.54
CA GLU A 491 10.19 -5.68 12.00
C GLU A 491 11.03 -6.83 12.58
N VAL A 492 12.04 -6.47 13.36
CA VAL A 492 12.83 -7.44 14.14
C VAL A 492 12.08 -7.62 15.46
N GLU A 493 11.68 -8.85 15.78
CA GLU A 493 11.28 -9.17 17.15
C GLU A 493 12.53 -9.04 18.00
N ASP A 494 12.64 -7.98 18.79
CA ASP A 494 13.61 -7.94 19.88
C ASP A 494 13.31 -9.15 20.76
N GLU A 495 14.16 -10.18 20.69
CA GLU A 495 14.33 -11.17 21.75
C GLU A 495 14.84 -10.43 22.99
N LYS A 496 14.01 -9.58 23.60
CA LYS A 496 14.14 -9.28 25.02
C LYS A 496 13.66 -10.51 25.74
N HIS A 497 14.60 -11.43 25.83
CA HIS A 497 14.59 -12.59 26.70
C HIS A 497 13.96 -12.27 28.04
N GLU A 498 13.23 -13.27 28.51
CA GLU A 498 12.96 -13.53 29.91
C GLU A 498 14.20 -13.24 30.75
N GLU A 499 14.23 -12.09 31.40
CA GLU A 499 14.95 -11.90 32.65
C GLU A 499 13.94 -11.37 33.67
N ASP A 500 13.49 -12.33 34.49
CA ASP A 500 12.86 -12.27 35.83
C ASP A 500 11.70 -11.27 36.12
#